data_AF-A0AAW8E7C7-F1
#
_entry.id   AF-A0AAW8E7C7-F1
#
_cell.length_a   1.000
_cell.length_b   1.000
_cell.length_c   1.000
_cell.angle_alpha   90.00
_cell.angle_beta   90.00
_cell.angle_gamma   90.00
#
_symmetry.space_group_name_H-M   'P 1'
#
loop_
_entity.id
_entity.type
_entity.pdbx_description
1 polymer ?
#
loop_
_entity_poly.entity_id
_entity_poly.type
_entity_poly.pdbx_seq_one_letter_code
_entity_poly.pdbx_strand_id
1 'polypeptide(L)'
;MNFNNFELPYVELPAQQSWYRIQRTRALPVSERVNGFILAPAGVLNGRFDLVDDVTAYLADTVETALYETRFRREAFACSLAQLREYSAVCFKSVSADAILTS
;
A
#
# COMPACT_ATOMS: atom_id res chain seq x y z
N MET A 1 20.34 16.62 5.36
CA MET A 1 20.78 15.92 4.13
C MET A 1 20.05 16.56 2.96
N ASN A 2 20.76 16.98 1.92
CA ASN A 2 20.17 17.56 0.71
C ASN A 2 19.77 16.42 -0.25
N PHE A 3 18.46 16.26 -0.50
CA PHE A 3 17.91 15.22 -1.39
C PHE A 3 17.79 15.68 -2.85
N ASN A 4 18.36 16.83 -3.21
CA ASN A 4 18.05 17.52 -4.47
C ASN A 4 18.71 16.95 -5.73
N ASN A 5 19.49 15.86 -5.63
CA ASN A 5 20.28 15.37 -6.77
C ASN A 5 20.62 13.87 -6.70
N PHE A 6 19.61 13.01 -6.56
CA PHE A 6 19.76 11.57 -6.79
C PHE A 6 18.89 11.18 -8.00
N GLU A 7 19.52 10.62 -9.03
CA GLU A 7 18.81 9.66 -9.88
C GLU A 7 18.42 8.51 -8.94
N LEU A 8 17.17 8.50 -8.48
CA LEU A 8 16.67 7.44 -7.62
C LEU A 8 16.81 6.14 -8.43
N PRO A 9 17.53 5.12 -7.92
CA PRO A 9 17.60 3.85 -8.63
C PRO A 9 16.18 3.32 -8.74
N TYR A 10 15.69 3.19 -9.98
CA TYR A 10 14.46 2.47 -10.23
C TYR A 10 14.66 1.05 -9.75
N VAL A 11 13.91 0.66 -8.72
CA VAL A 11 13.88 -0.73 -8.28
C VAL A 11 12.81 -1.41 -9.11
N GLU A 12 13.23 -2.27 -10.02
CA GLU A 12 12.31 -3.14 -10.74
C GLU A 12 11.78 -4.22 -9.79
N LEU A 13 10.46 -4.31 -9.69
CA LEU A 13 9.83 -5.39 -8.95
C LEU A 13 9.92 -6.68 -9.79
N PRO A 14 10.25 -7.84 -9.18
CA PRO A 14 10.24 -9.10 -9.89
C PRO A 14 8.89 -9.34 -10.56
N ALA A 15 8.89 -9.75 -11.83
CA ALA A 15 7.65 -10.03 -12.56
C ALA A 15 6.89 -11.20 -11.93
N GLN A 16 5.55 -11.16 -12.05
CA GLN A 16 4.63 -12.18 -11.53
C GLN A 16 4.64 -12.37 -10.01
N GLN A 17 5.26 -11.46 -9.27
CA GLN A 17 5.22 -11.46 -7.82
C GLN A 17 3.88 -10.90 -7.33
N SER A 18 3.27 -11.61 -6.39
CA SER A 18 2.07 -11.15 -5.71
C SER A 18 2.42 -10.18 -4.60
N TRP A 19 1.69 -9.08 -4.53
CA TRP A 19 1.78 -8.04 -3.54
C TRP A 19 0.43 -7.86 -2.88
N TYR A 20 0.43 -7.76 -1.56
CA TYR A 20 -0.76 -7.75 -0.75
C TYR A 20 -0.91 -6.43 -0.01
N ARG A 21 -2.15 -5.96 0.09
CA ARG A 21 -2.54 -4.81 0.90
C ARG A 21 -3.79 -5.13 1.68
N ILE A 22 -3.81 -4.77 2.96
CA ILE A 22 -5.05 -4.71 3.72
C ILE A 22 -5.57 -3.27 3.63
N GLN A 23 -6.80 -3.11 3.14
CA GLN A 23 -7.47 -1.81 3.06
C GLN A 23 -8.90 -1.91 3.59
N ARG A 24 -9.52 -0.78 3.93
CA ARG A 24 -10.93 -0.78 4.35
C ARG A 24 -11.81 -1.22 3.19
N THR A 25 -12.87 -1.97 3.48
CA THR A 25 -13.89 -2.37 2.49
C THR A 25 -14.68 -1.16 1.97
N ARG A 26 -14.77 -0.10 2.78
CA ARG A 26 -15.44 1.16 2.42
C ARG A 26 -14.47 2.34 2.52
N ALA A 27 -14.49 3.18 1.48
CA ALA A 27 -13.76 4.44 1.45
C ALA A 27 -14.33 5.43 2.48
N LEU A 28 -13.45 6.15 3.17
CA LEU A 28 -13.83 7.30 3.97
C LEU A 28 -14.05 8.52 3.05
N PRO A 29 -14.77 9.56 3.50
CA PRO A 29 -14.99 10.75 2.67
C PRO A 29 -13.72 11.43 2.15
N VAL A 30 -12.62 11.30 2.90
CA VAL A 30 -11.30 11.86 2.57
C VAL A 30 -10.39 10.86 1.84
N SER A 31 -10.88 9.66 1.53
CA SER A 31 -10.07 8.63 0.88
C SER A 31 -9.96 8.86 -0.62
N GLU A 32 -8.77 8.61 -1.15
CA GLU A 32 -8.51 8.63 -2.59
C GLU A 32 -8.68 7.24 -3.19
N ARG A 33 -9.29 7.16 -4.37
CA ARG A 33 -9.52 5.90 -5.10
C ARG A 33 -8.65 5.86 -6.35
N VAL A 34 -7.70 4.95 -6.38
CA VAL A 34 -6.74 4.82 -7.49
C VAL A 34 -6.59 3.34 -7.83
N ASN A 35 -6.90 2.92 -9.07
CA ASN A 35 -6.66 1.55 -9.56
C ASN A 35 -7.14 0.43 -8.62
N GLY A 36 -8.31 0.60 -8.00
CA GLY A 36 -8.87 -0.37 -7.04
C GLY A 36 -8.38 -0.23 -5.59
N PHE A 37 -7.43 0.67 -5.34
CA PHE A 37 -7.00 1.04 -4.00
C PHE A 37 -7.96 2.03 -3.33
N ILE A 38 -8.04 1.93 -2.01
CA ILE A 38 -8.61 2.94 -1.13
C ILE A 38 -7.46 3.46 -0.26
N LEU A 39 -7.00 4.67 -0.56
CA LEU A 39 -5.80 5.28 0.00
C LEU A 39 -6.14 6.44 0.94
N ALA A 40 -5.22 6.75 1.83
CA ALA A 40 -5.23 8.02 2.54
C ALA A 40 -4.91 9.15 1.53
N PRO A 41 -5.38 10.38 1.78
CA PRO A 41 -4.97 11.50 0.95
C PRO A 41 -3.45 11.75 1.10
N ALA A 42 -2.86 12.44 0.12
CA ALA A 42 -1.45 12.80 0.14
C ALA A 42 -1.08 13.63 1.39
N GLY A 43 0.17 13.53 1.83
CA GLY A 43 0.73 14.35 2.92
C GLY A 43 0.23 14.03 4.34
N VAL A 44 -0.59 12.99 4.53
CA VAL A 44 -1.14 12.65 5.87
C VAL A 44 -0.19 11.83 6.74
N LEU A 45 0.72 11.04 6.14
CA LEU A 45 1.51 10.04 6.88
C LEU A 45 2.94 10.53 7.16
N ASN A 46 3.10 11.52 8.03
CA ASN A 46 4.42 12.05 8.37
C ASN A 46 5.38 10.96 8.95
N GLY A 47 6.62 10.91 8.43
CA GLY A 47 7.68 10.01 8.91
C GLY A 47 7.70 8.61 8.30
N ARG A 48 7.05 8.42 7.14
CA ARG A 48 7.09 7.15 6.39
C ARG A 48 7.73 7.36 5.00
N PHE A 49 7.75 6.27 4.22
CA PHE A 49 8.21 6.28 2.83
C PHE A 49 7.08 6.74 1.90
N ASP A 50 6.53 7.92 2.15
CA ASP A 50 5.52 8.57 1.33
C ASP A 50 6.04 9.88 0.73
N LEU A 51 5.47 10.24 -0.41
CA LEU A 51 5.71 11.52 -1.06
C LEU A 51 4.72 12.55 -0.51
N VAL A 52 5.18 13.78 -0.32
CA VAL A 52 4.38 14.86 0.29
C VAL A 52 3.12 15.15 -0.52
N ASP A 53 3.24 15.12 -1.84
CA ASP A 53 2.18 15.55 -2.76
C ASP A 53 1.48 14.37 -3.46
N ASP A 54 1.93 13.13 -3.28
CA ASP A 54 1.36 11.95 -3.93
C ASP A 54 0.72 10.97 -2.95
N VAL A 55 -0.38 10.38 -3.42
CA VAL A 55 -1.02 9.26 -2.74
C VAL A 55 -0.10 8.04 -2.76
N THR A 56 0.16 7.49 -1.58
CA THR A 56 1.11 6.37 -1.42
C THR A 56 0.39 5.10 -0.98
N ALA A 57 0.66 4.00 -1.71
CA ALA A 57 0.22 2.66 -1.35
C ALA A 57 1.37 1.88 -0.70
N TYR A 58 1.07 1.24 0.43
CA TYR A 58 1.96 0.31 1.11
C TYR A 58 1.52 -1.11 0.81
N LEU A 59 2.46 -1.95 0.38
CA LEU A 59 2.27 -3.35 -0.01
C LEU A 59 3.24 -4.25 0.76
N ALA A 60 2.90 -5.52 0.91
CA ALA A 60 3.77 -6.56 1.43
C ALA A 60 3.79 -7.78 0.49
N ASP A 61 4.80 -8.63 0.61
CA ASP A 61 4.95 -9.88 -0.15
C ASP A 61 3.99 -11.00 0.30
N THR A 62 3.40 -10.86 1.49
CA THR A 62 2.51 -11.82 2.14
C THR A 62 1.31 -11.13 2.75
N VAL A 63 0.16 -11.82 2.80
CA VAL A 63 -1.07 -11.27 3.37
C VAL A 63 -0.96 -11.09 4.89
N GLU A 64 -0.22 -11.98 5.56
CA GLU A 64 0.04 -11.95 6.99
C GLU A 64 0.82 -10.70 7.39
N THR A 65 1.88 -10.38 6.65
CA THR A 65 2.68 -9.17 6.89
C THR A 65 1.84 -7.91 6.64
N ALA A 66 1.08 -7.88 5.55
CA ALA A 66 0.17 -6.76 5.27
C ALA A 66 -0.85 -6.56 6.40
N LEU A 67 -1.43 -7.65 6.94
CA LEU A 67 -2.39 -7.60 8.03
C LEU A 67 -1.74 -7.17 9.33
N TYR A 68 -0.57 -7.71 9.66
CA TYR A 68 0.19 -7.34 10.83
C TYR A 68 0.50 -5.84 10.84
N GLU A 69 1.08 -5.33 9.76
CA GLU A 69 1.45 -3.92 9.62
C GLU A 69 0.24 -2.97 9.69
N THR A 70 -0.92 -3.42 9.19
CA THR A 70 -2.14 -2.59 9.14
C THR A 70 -2.95 -2.62 10.43
N ARG A 71 -3.05 -3.77 11.10
CA ARG A 71 -3.99 -3.97 12.23
C ARG A 71 -3.32 -4.35 13.54
N PHE A 72 -2.16 -4.99 13.52
CA PHE A 72 -1.55 -5.58 14.71
C PHE A 72 -0.26 -4.91 15.18
N ARG A 73 0.31 -4.00 14.38
CA ARG A 73 1.53 -3.29 14.72
C ARG A 73 1.40 -2.48 16.00
N ARG A 74 2.43 -2.56 16.84
CA ARG A 74 2.79 -1.73 18.02
C ARG A 74 1.77 -1.59 19.17
N GLU A 75 0.46 -1.76 18.99
CA GLU A 75 -0.54 -1.43 20.03
C GLU A 75 -1.76 -2.38 20.10
N ALA A 76 -1.84 -3.41 19.23
CA ALA A 76 -2.99 -4.32 19.23
C ALA A 76 -2.79 -5.47 20.24
N PHE A 77 -3.40 -5.34 21.42
CA PHE A 77 -3.45 -6.43 22.41
C PHE A 77 -4.59 -7.42 22.12
N ALA A 78 -5.67 -6.94 21.49
CA ALA A 78 -6.79 -7.76 21.05
C ALA A 78 -7.47 -7.09 19.85
N CYS A 79 -8.07 -7.89 18.96
CA CYS A 79 -8.86 -7.43 17.85
C CYS A 79 -10.11 -8.30 17.69
N SER A 80 -11.27 -7.68 17.56
CA SER A 80 -12.53 -8.42 17.36
C SER A 80 -12.73 -8.78 15.89
N LEU A 81 -13.46 -9.87 15.64
CA LEU A 81 -13.84 -10.25 14.27
C LEU A 81 -14.65 -9.14 13.58
N ALA A 82 -15.45 -8.36 14.32
CA ALA A 82 -16.20 -7.25 13.77
C ALA A 82 -15.28 -6.16 13.19
N GLN A 83 -14.19 -5.84 13.89
CA GLN A 83 -13.18 -4.89 13.41
C GLN A 83 -12.46 -5.41 12.16
N LEU A 84 -12.16 -6.71 12.10
CA LEU A 84 -11.50 -7.31 10.93
C LEU A 84 -12.39 -7.30 9.68
N ARG A 85 -13.72 -7.45 9.85
CA ARG A 85 -14.69 -7.41 8.74
C ARG A 85 -14.77 -6.07 8.02
N GLU A 86 -14.25 -5.00 8.62
CA GLU A 86 -14.16 -3.69 7.96
C GLU A 86 -13.03 -3.62 6.91
N TYR A 87 -12.22 -4.66 6.78
CA TYR A 87 -11.06 -4.70 5.89
C TYR A 87 -11.16 -5.84 4.88
N SER A 88 -10.53 -5.63 3.74
CA SER A 88 -10.31 -6.65 2.71
C SER A 88 -8.83 -6.75 2.38
N ALA A 89 -8.39 -7.97 2.07
CA ALA A 89 -7.11 -8.21 1.45
C ALA A 89 -7.24 -8.01 -0.06
N VAL A 90 -6.38 -7.18 -0.63
CA VAL A 90 -6.28 -6.98 -2.08
C VAL A 90 -4.91 -7.49 -2.52
N CYS A 91 -4.90 -8.22 -3.63
CA CYS A 91 -3.71 -8.81 -4.22
C CYS A 91 -3.48 -8.21 -5.61
N PHE A 92 -2.23 -7.84 -5.87
CA PHE A 92 -1.77 -7.32 -7.14
C PHE A 92 -0.61 -8.16 -7.61
N LYS A 93 -0.56 -8.46 -8.90
CA LYS A 93 0.60 -9.12 -9.49
C LYS A 93 1.40 -8.09 -10.25
N SER A 94 2.69 -8.00 -9.95
CA SER A 94 3.61 -7.27 -10.81
C SER A 94 3.64 -7.93 -12.17
N VAL A 95 3.67 -7.12 -13.21
CA VAL A 95 3.89 -7.56 -14.59
C VAL A 95 5.24 -7.04 -15.04
N SER A 96 5.87 -7.74 -15.99
CA SER A 96 7.09 -7.23 -16.61
C SER A 96 6.82 -5.88 -17.28
N ALA A 97 7.80 -4.98 -17.27
CA ALA A 97 7.68 -3.66 -17.90
C ALA A 97 7.23 -3.75 -19.38
N ASP A 98 7.74 -4.75 -20.11
CA ASP A 98 7.40 -5.01 -21.51
C ASP A 98 5.90 -5.34 -21.73
N ALA A 99 5.24 -5.92 -20.73
CA ALA A 99 3.83 -6.29 -20.82
C ALA A 99 2.88 -5.09 -20.65
N ILE A 100 3.35 -4.00 -20.03
CA ILE A 100 2.52 -2.80 -19.79
C ILE A 100 2.37 -1.98 -21.07
N LEU A 101 3.40 -1.94 -21.93
CA LEU A 101 3.43 -1.17 -23.17
C LEU A 101 2.60 -1.78 -24.32
N THR A 102 2.00 -2.95 -24.12
CA THR A 102 1.21 -3.69 -25.12
C THR A 102 -0.28 -3.80 -24.77
N SER A 103 -0.72 -3.14 -23.69
CA SER A 103 -2.10 -3.19 -23.16
C SER A 103 -2.88 -1.90 -23.41
#